data_AF-A0A528D7B2-F1
#
_entry.id   AF-A0A528D7B2-F1
#
_cell.length_a   1.000
_cell.length_b   1.000
_cell.length_c   1.000
_cell.angle_alpha   90.00
_cell.angle_beta   90.00
_cell.angle_gamma   90.00
#
_symmetry.space_group_name_H-M   'P 1'
#
loop_
_entity.id
_entity.type
_entity.pdbx_description
1 polymer ?
#
loop_
_entity_poly.entity_id
_entity_poly.type
_entity_poly.pdbx_seq_one_letter_code
_entity_poly.pdbx_strand_id
1 'polypeptide(L)' 'LADAVRQQNNLRRLQESAGFEELPAERIEQSCREHLAILDAVEAGEIEWAEALLRQHLRQASEFASPQQRSI' A
#
# COMPACT_ATOMS: atom_id res chain seq x y z
N LEU A 1 15.65 10.21 0.09
CA LEU A 1 15.43 9.17 1.13
C LEU A 1 14.53 9.65 2.28
N ALA A 2 14.89 10.73 2.99
CA ALA A 2 14.07 11.24 4.10
C ALA A 2 12.64 11.67 3.70
N ASP A 3 12.46 12.19 2.48
CA ASP A 3 11.13 12.56 1.96
C ASP A 3 10.28 11.35 1.57
N ALA A 4 10.88 10.26 1.09
CA ALA A 4 10.18 9.00 0.80
C ALA A 4 9.66 8.35 2.09
N VAL A 5 10.44 8.41 3.17
CA VAL A 5 10.05 7.93 4.52
C VAL A 5 8.94 8.79 5.12
N ARG A 6 8.95 10.11 4.87
CA ARG A 6 7.85 10.99 5.29
C ARG A 6 6.57 10.76 4.49
N GLN A 7 6.69 10.46 3.20
CA GLN A 7 5.56 10.15 2.34
C GLN A 7 4.93 8.77 2.69
N GLN A 8 5.75 7.77 3.05
CA GLN A 8 5.30 6.49 3.62
C GLN A 8 4.59 6.70 4.98
N ASN A 9 5.14 7.55 5.85
CA ASN A 9 4.51 7.86 7.14
C ASN A 9 3.17 8.58 7.01
N ASN A 10 2.98 9.42 5.99
CA ASN A 10 1.69 10.05 5.71
C ASN A 10 0.65 9.07 5.11
N LEU A 11 1.08 8.08 4.34
CA LEU A 11 0.18 7.03 3.80
C LEU A 11 -0.26 6.02 4.88
N ARG A 12 0.63 5.66 5.80
CA ARG A 12 0.32 4.88 7.01
C ARG A 12 -0.73 5.59 7.90
N ARG A 13 -0.61 6.90 8.02
CA ARG A 13 -1.58 7.71 8.78
C ARG A 13 -2.92 7.90 8.05
N LEU A 14 -2.91 7.82 6.72
CA LEU A 14 -4.14 7.78 5.91
C LEU A 14 -4.92 6.46 6.16
N GLN A 15 -4.23 5.31 6.26
CA GLN A 15 -4.80 4.02 6.71
C GLN A 15 -5.34 4.08 8.16
N GLU A 16 -4.64 4.77 9.06
CA GLU A 16 -5.09 4.99 10.45
C GLU A 16 -6.32 5.92 10.55
N SER A 17 -6.58 6.77 9.54
CA SER A 17 -7.67 7.77 9.55
C SER A 17 -8.92 7.37 8.74
N ALA A 18 -8.80 6.44 7.80
CA ALA A 18 -9.91 5.96 6.98
C ALA A 18 -10.46 4.62 7.53
N GLY A 19 -11.43 4.69 8.45
CA GLY A 19 -12.48 3.66 8.62
C GLY A 19 -12.06 2.32 9.23
N PHE A 20 -11.55 2.33 10.46
CA PHE A 20 -10.99 1.17 11.17
C PHE A 20 -12.02 0.18 11.78
N GLU A 21 -13.21 0.00 11.21
CA GLU A 21 -14.13 -1.06 11.72
C GLU A 21 -14.04 -2.39 10.96
N GLU A 22 -13.54 -2.46 9.70
CA GLU A 22 -13.67 -3.71 8.90
C GLU A 22 -12.51 -4.04 7.92
N LEU A 23 -11.25 -3.65 8.16
CA LEU A 23 -10.15 -4.22 7.36
C LEU A 23 -9.71 -5.57 7.96
N PRO A 24 -9.86 -6.71 7.23
CA PRO A 24 -9.43 -8.01 7.74
C PRO A 24 -7.92 -8.01 8.02
N ALA A 25 -7.51 -8.71 9.08
CA ALA A 25 -6.10 -8.81 9.48
C ALA A 25 -5.20 -9.28 8.34
N GLU A 26 -5.73 -10.17 7.49
CA GLU A 26 -5.06 -10.70 6.31
C GLU A 26 -4.73 -9.60 5.29
N ARG A 27 -5.59 -8.59 5.13
CA ARG A 27 -5.32 -7.48 4.21
C ARG A 27 -4.24 -6.54 4.75
N ILE A 28 -4.18 -6.36 6.06
CA ILE A 28 -3.13 -5.59 6.73
C ILE A 28 -1.78 -6.30 6.55
N GLU A 29 -1.72 -7.60 6.82
CA GLU A 29 -0.52 -8.42 6.64
C GLU A 29 -0.03 -8.39 5.18
N GLN A 30 -0.95 -8.50 4.23
CA GLN A 30 -0.67 -8.45 2.81
C GLN A 30 -0.13 -7.06 2.38
N SER A 31 -0.74 -5.97 2.87
CA SER A 31 -0.26 -4.60 2.64
C SER A 31 1.16 -4.41 3.17
N CYS A 32 1.50 -4.97 4.34
CA CYS A 32 2.85 -4.91 4.90
C CYS A 32 3.86 -5.66 4.02
N ARG A 33 3.53 -6.85 3.52
CA ARG A 33 4.40 -7.61 2.61
C ARG A 33 4.66 -6.87 1.30
N GLU A 34 3.63 -6.26 0.72
CA GLU A 34 3.75 -5.45 -0.50
C GLU A 34 4.71 -4.26 -0.29
N HIS A 35 4.64 -3.61 0.87
CA HIS A 35 5.57 -2.52 1.20
C HIS A 35 7.01 -2.99 1.37
N LEU A 36 7.24 -4.14 2.00
CA LEU A 36 8.59 -4.71 2.13
C LEU A 36 9.19 -5.01 0.76
N ALA A 37 8.42 -5.61 -0.16
CA ALA A 37 8.88 -5.88 -1.52
C ALA A 37 9.25 -4.59 -2.29
N ILE A 38 8.51 -3.50 -2.10
CA ILE A 38 8.84 -2.19 -2.69
C ILE A 38 10.17 -1.68 -2.13
N LEU A 39 10.39 -1.78 -0.82
CA LEU A 39 11.61 -1.33 -0.16
C LEU A 39 12.82 -2.16 -0.58
N ASP A 40 12.67 -3.49 -0.69
CA ASP A 40 13.72 -4.40 -1.16
C ASP A 40 14.16 -4.04 -2.58
N ALA A 41 13.20 -3.75 -3.48
CA ALA A 41 13.50 -3.32 -4.84
C ALA A 41 14.21 -1.95 -4.89
N VAL A 42 13.83 -1.01 -4.02
CA VAL A 42 14.53 0.28 -3.89
C VAL A 42 15.95 0.09 -3.38
N GLU A 43 16.16 -0.78 -2.39
CA GLU A 43 17.47 -1.07 -1.81
C GLU A 43 18.40 -1.78 -2.80
N ALA A 44 17.85 -2.66 -3.64
CA ALA A 44 18.56 -3.30 -4.74
C ALA A 44 18.90 -2.34 -5.89
N GLY A 45 18.40 -1.10 -5.87
CA GLY A 45 18.56 -0.13 -6.95
C GLY A 45 17.65 -0.39 -8.17
N GLU A 46 16.71 -1.32 -8.05
CA GLU A 46 15.76 -1.72 -9.09
C GLU A 46 14.56 -0.76 -9.11
N ILE A 47 14.81 0.51 -9.44
CA ILE A 47 13.80 1.57 -9.30
C ILE A 47 12.57 1.34 -10.17
N GLU A 48 12.74 0.83 -11.39
CA GLU A 48 11.63 0.50 -12.30
C GLU A 48 10.74 -0.62 -11.72
N TRP A 49 11.35 -1.56 -11.01
CA TRP A 49 10.64 -2.65 -10.37
C TRP A 49 9.91 -2.18 -9.10
N ALA A 50 10.57 -1.37 -8.27
CA ALA A 50 9.95 -0.71 -7.14
C ALA A 50 8.73 0.13 -7.55
N GLU A 51 8.83 0.84 -8.69
CA GLU A 51 7.72 1.61 -9.25
C GLU A 51 6.55 0.71 -9.65
N ALA A 52 6.82 -0.40 -10.34
CA ALA A 52 5.78 -1.35 -10.74
C ALA A 52 5.04 -1.93 -9.52
N LEU A 53 5.78 -2.30 -8.47
CA LEU A 53 5.25 -2.80 -7.21
C LEU A 53 4.39 -1.75 -6.49
N LEU A 54 4.85 -0.50 -6.43
CA LEU A 54 4.09 0.61 -5.83
C LEU A 54 2.79 0.89 -6.60
N ARG A 55 2.83 0.88 -7.94
CA ARG A 55 1.64 1.03 -8.78
C ARG A 55 0.62 -0.08 -8.55
N GLN A 56 1.08 -1.32 -8.35
CA GLN A 56 0.21 -2.45 -8.04
C GLN A 56 -0.43 -2.31 -6.66
N HIS A 57 0.36 -1.96 -5.64
CA HIS A 57 -0.11 -1.76 -4.28
C HIS A 57 -1.21 -0.69 -4.19
N LEU A 58 -1.02 0.45 -4.88
CA LEU A 58 -2.00 1.55 -4.93
C LEU A 58 -3.30 1.14 -5.64
N ARG A 59 -3.22 0.36 -6.73
CA ARG A 59 -4.42 -0.17 -7.40
C ARG A 59 -5.24 -1.03 -6.45
N GLN A 60 -4.60 -1.97 -5.77
CA GLN A 60 -5.30 -2.85 -4.83
C GLN A 60 -5.90 -2.06 -3.67
N ALA A 61 -5.13 -1.14 -3.05
CA ALA A 61 -5.67 -0.30 -1.97
C ALA A 61 -6.92 0.50 -2.40
N SER A 62 -6.97 0.98 -3.64
CA SER A 62 -8.15 1.69 -4.18
C SER A 62 -9.36 0.78 -4.41
N GLU A 63 -9.14 -0.49 -4.77
CA GLU A 63 -10.20 -1.49 -4.93
C GLU A 63 -10.79 -1.88 -3.56
N PHE A 64 -9.95 -2.01 -2.53
CA PHE A 64 -10.40 -2.28 -1.15
C PHE A 64 -11.13 -1.11 -0.51
N ALA A 65 -10.75 0.14 -0.82
CA ALA A 65 -11.44 1.33 -0.36
C ALA A 65 -12.80 1.60 -1.06
N SER A 66 -13.19 0.76 -2.04
CA SER A 66 -14.42 0.91 -2.83
C SER A 66 -15.35 -0.32 -2.70
N PRO A 67 -15.97 -0.60 -1.53
CA PRO A 67 -16.73 -1.83 -1.35
C PRO A 67 -18.10 -1.91 -2.07
N GLN A 68 -18.53 -0.89 -2.85
CA GLN A 68 -19.95 -0.71 -3.21
C GLN A 68 -20.36 -0.73 -4.68
N GLN A 69 -19.56 -1.26 -5.61
CA GLN A 69 -19.99 -1.37 -7.02
C GLN A 69 -19.69 -2.73 -7.67
N ARG A 70 -20.15 -3.84 -7.08
CA ARG A 70 -20.40 -5.10 -7.82
C ARG A 70 -21.58 -5.87 -7.24
N SER A 71 -22.80 -5.40 -7.53
CA SER A 71 -24.00 -6.24 -7.59
C SER A 71 -24.47 -6.29 -9.05
N ILE A 72 -24.42 -7.47 -9.66
CA ILE A 72 -25.27 -7.87 -10.79
C ILE A 72 -25.81 -9.26 -10.42
#